data_AF-A0ABD6B4E3-F1
#
_entry.id   AF-A0ABD6B4E3-F1
#
_cell.length_a   1.000
_cell.length_b   1.000
_cell.length_c   1.000
_cell.angle_alpha   90.00
_cell.angle_beta   90.00
_cell.angle_gamma   90.00
#
_symmetry.space_group_name_H-M   'P 1'
#
loop_
_entity.id
_entity.type
_entity.pdbx_description
1 polymer ?
#
loop_
_entity_poly.entity_id
_entity_poly.type
_entity_poly.pdbx_seq_one_letter_code
_entity_poly.pdbx_strand_id
1 'polypeptide(L)'
;MGEKLGLRSAVSMALGGMIGGGIYAVLGIVVAITGATAWLAYLLAGVVALCAGYAYVSLNRRVGHPGGAVVFVQEYLDSATAAGMVGWTLLVGYLGSMAMYAFAFGSYFVDLTGVSLSLTLPEGWNHVSANSETGTY
;
A
#
# COMPACT_ATOMS: atom_id res chain seq x y z
N MET A 1 -16.84 -26.39 -2.25
CA MET A 1 -15.47 -26.69 -2.73
C MET A 1 -14.88 -25.38 -3.20
N GLY A 2 -13.94 -24.78 -2.47
CA GLY A 2 -13.36 -23.48 -2.84
C GLY A 2 -12.55 -23.61 -4.13
N GLU A 3 -12.84 -22.77 -5.11
CA GLU A 3 -12.10 -22.73 -6.37
C GLU A 3 -10.64 -22.36 -6.08
N LYS A 4 -9.70 -23.26 -6.42
CA LYS A 4 -8.28 -23.02 -6.17
C LYS A 4 -7.77 -22.00 -7.17
N LEU A 5 -7.26 -20.88 -6.69
CA LEU A 5 -6.57 -19.91 -7.53
C LEU A 5 -5.37 -20.58 -8.22
N GLY A 6 -5.36 -20.55 -9.55
CA GLY A 6 -4.21 -20.99 -10.34
C GLY A 6 -3.03 -20.03 -10.18
N LEU A 7 -1.82 -20.51 -10.51
CA LEU A 7 -0.59 -19.71 -10.42
C LEU A 7 -0.69 -18.38 -11.18
N ARG A 8 -1.27 -18.42 -12.40
CA ARG A 8 -1.42 -17.22 -13.24
C ARG A 8 -2.34 -16.19 -12.59
N SER A 9 -3.46 -16.61 -12.02
CA SER A 9 -4.40 -15.73 -11.33
C SER A 9 -3.79 -15.14 -10.05
N ALA A 10 -3.05 -15.93 -9.28
CA ALA A 10 -2.35 -15.47 -8.08
C ALA A 10 -1.27 -14.43 -8.41
N VAL A 11 -0.47 -14.67 -9.46
CA VAL A 11 0.54 -13.71 -9.92
C VAL A 11 -0.11 -12.42 -10.43
N SER A 12 -1.20 -12.52 -11.19
CA SER A 12 -1.94 -11.35 -11.67
C SER A 12 -2.52 -10.53 -10.51
N MET A 13 -3.05 -11.19 -9.48
CA MET A 13 -3.57 -10.51 -8.29
C MET A 13 -2.45 -9.77 -7.54
N ALA A 14 -1.30 -10.43 -7.34
CA ALA A 14 -0.15 -9.82 -6.67
C ALA A 14 0.40 -8.62 -7.46
N LEU A 15 0.59 -8.77 -8.79
CA LEU A 15 1.07 -7.68 -9.64
C LEU A 15 0.10 -6.51 -9.68
N GLY A 16 -1.21 -6.77 -9.77
CA GLY A 16 -2.23 -5.72 -9.76
C GLY A 16 -2.17 -4.85 -8.51
N GLY A 17 -2.04 -5.48 -7.33
CA GLY A 17 -1.89 -4.74 -6.07
C GLY A 17 -0.59 -3.93 -5.99
N MET A 18 0.55 -4.54 -6.36
CA MET A 18 1.85 -3.87 -6.26
C MET A 18 1.99 -2.70 -7.24
N ILE A 19 1.51 -2.86 -8.48
CA ILE A 19 1.57 -1.79 -9.49
C ILE A 19 0.57 -0.68 -9.14
N GLY A 20 -0.66 -1.03 -8.80
CA GLY A 20 -1.69 -0.06 -8.42
C GLY A 20 -1.30 0.78 -7.19
N GLY A 21 -0.75 0.14 -6.17
CA GLY A 21 -0.51 0.79 -4.87
C GLY A 21 0.88 1.35 -4.71
N GLY A 22 1.89 0.58 -5.09
CA GLY A 22 3.28 1.00 -4.92
C GLY A 22 3.72 2.00 -5.99
N ILE A 23 3.38 1.74 -7.26
CA ILE A 23 3.82 2.59 -8.36
C ILE A 23 2.87 3.78 -8.50
N TYR A 24 1.60 3.56 -8.84
CA TYR A 24 0.73 4.70 -9.16
C TYR A 24 0.46 5.65 -7.98
N ALA A 25 0.32 5.13 -6.76
CA ALA A 25 0.01 6.01 -5.62
C ALA A 25 1.21 6.78 -5.07
N VAL A 26 2.45 6.28 -5.24
CA VAL A 26 3.63 6.83 -4.53
C VAL A 26 4.71 7.36 -5.47
N LEU A 27 4.71 6.99 -6.76
CA LEU A 27 5.72 7.43 -7.73
C LEU A 27 5.85 8.95 -7.80
N GLY A 28 4.73 9.68 -7.81
CA GLY A 28 4.74 11.14 -7.88
C GLY A 28 5.51 11.79 -6.72
N ILE A 29 5.29 11.29 -5.50
CA ILE A 29 5.97 11.77 -4.29
C ILE A 29 7.47 11.39 -4.33
N VAL A 30 7.79 10.16 -4.74
CA VAL A 30 9.19 9.70 -4.83
C VAL A 30 9.97 10.51 -5.87
N VAL A 31 9.38 10.78 -7.03
CA VAL A 31 10.02 11.60 -8.07
C VAL A 31 10.18 13.04 -7.62
N ALA A 32 9.20 13.60 -6.90
CA ALA A 32 9.30 14.95 -6.34
C ALA A 32 10.47 15.09 -5.36
N ILE A 33 10.73 14.07 -4.54
CA ILE A 33 11.81 14.09 -3.53
C ILE A 33 13.17 13.74 -4.15
N THR A 34 13.23 12.71 -5.01
CA THR A 34 14.48 12.06 -5.43
C THR A 34 14.92 12.48 -6.84
N GLY A 35 14.05 13.15 -7.59
CA GLY A 35 14.28 13.59 -8.96
C GLY A 35 14.75 12.44 -9.87
N ALA A 36 15.84 12.68 -10.60
CA ALA A 36 16.41 11.71 -11.55
C ALA A 36 16.93 10.41 -10.91
N THR A 37 17.09 10.36 -9.58
CA THR A 37 17.60 9.17 -8.87
C THR A 37 16.51 8.23 -8.35
N ALA A 38 15.24 8.48 -8.71
CA ALA A 38 14.10 7.64 -8.30
C ALA A 38 14.27 6.15 -8.68
N TRP A 39 14.89 5.85 -9.83
CA TRP A 39 15.15 4.46 -10.25
C TRP A 39 16.01 3.69 -9.25
N LEU A 40 16.98 4.36 -8.61
CA LEU A 40 17.87 3.74 -7.63
C LEU A 40 17.10 3.44 -6.33
N ALA A 41 16.22 4.35 -5.92
CA ALA A 41 15.34 4.15 -4.75
C ALA A 41 14.42 2.94 -4.94
N TYR A 42 13.80 2.80 -6.12
CA TYR A 42 12.99 1.63 -6.44
C TYR A 42 13.79 0.33 -6.54
N LEU A 43 15.04 0.38 -7.03
CA LEU A 43 15.92 -0.78 -7.07
C LEU A 43 16.25 -1.27 -5.66
N LEU A 44 16.62 -0.35 -4.75
CA LEU A 44 16.87 -0.67 -3.35
C LEU A 44 15.61 -1.23 -2.66
N ALA A 45 14.44 -0.61 -2.90
CA ALA A 45 13.17 -1.12 -2.40
C ALA A 45 12.88 -2.54 -2.92
N GLY A 46 13.20 -2.83 -4.18
CA GLY A 46 13.06 -4.16 -4.77
C GLY A 46 13.94 -5.21 -4.10
N VAL A 47 15.19 -4.89 -3.76
CA VAL A 47 16.08 -5.80 -3.02
C VAL A 47 15.51 -6.12 -1.64
N VAL A 48 14.99 -5.11 -0.93
CA VAL A 48 14.35 -5.31 0.38
C VAL A 48 13.08 -6.18 0.23
N ALA A 49 12.28 -5.93 -0.80
CA ALA A 49 11.08 -6.72 -1.10
C ALA A 49 11.40 -8.19 -1.42
N LEU A 50 12.49 -8.47 -2.15
CA LEU A 50 12.95 -9.84 -2.41
C LEU A 50 13.36 -10.55 -1.12
N CYS A 51 14.08 -9.86 -0.23
CA CYS A 51 14.44 -10.40 1.08
C CYS A 51 13.19 -10.74 1.91
N ALA A 52 12.21 -9.83 1.97
CA ALA A 52 10.95 -10.06 2.66
C ALA A 52 10.14 -11.22 2.03
N GLY A 53 10.09 -11.28 0.69
CA GLY A 53 9.43 -12.36 -0.03
C GLY A 53 10.08 -13.72 0.24
N TYR A 54 11.41 -13.79 0.28
CA TYR A 54 12.14 -15.00 0.63
C TYR A 54 11.84 -15.47 2.06
N ALA A 55 11.83 -14.54 3.03
CA ALA A 55 11.45 -14.84 4.41
C ALA A 55 10.02 -15.42 4.49
N TYR A 56 9.08 -14.82 3.74
CA TYR A 56 7.69 -15.28 3.71
C TYR A 56 7.54 -16.68 3.08
N VAL A 57 8.25 -16.96 1.98
CA VAL A 57 8.26 -18.29 1.34
C VAL A 57 8.86 -19.34 2.30
N SER A 58 9.95 -19.01 2.99
CA SER A 58 10.56 -19.90 3.98
C SER A 58 9.60 -20.20 5.14
N LEU A 59 8.85 -19.19 5.60
CA LEU A 59 7.87 -19.33 6.67
C LEU A 59 6.67 -20.18 6.25
N ASN A 60 6.17 -19.95 5.03
CA ASN A 60 5.05 -20.70 4.46
C ASN A 60 5.39 -22.19 4.20
N ARG A 61 6.67 -22.54 4.07
CA ARG A 61 7.11 -23.96 4.03
C ARG A 61 7.11 -24.63 5.40
N ARG A 62 7.24 -23.86 6.48
CA ARG A 62 7.29 -24.37 7.86
C ARG A 62 5.90 -24.46 8.49
N VAL A 63 5.00 -23.55 8.14
CA VAL A 63 3.63 -23.52 8.66
C VAL A 63 2.72 -24.32 7.72
N GLY A 64 2.23 -25.47 8.18
CA GLY A 64 1.43 -26.41 7.39
C GLY A 64 -0.01 -25.98 7.09
N HIS A 65 -0.43 -24.80 7.58
CA HIS A 65 -1.80 -24.30 7.47
C HIS A 65 -1.87 -22.98 6.68
N PRO A 66 -2.82 -22.84 5.73
CA PRO A 66 -3.06 -21.57 5.07
C PRO A 66 -3.66 -20.56 6.05
N GLY A 67 -2.91 -19.51 6.38
CA GLY A 67 -3.33 -18.60 7.46
C GLY A 67 -2.75 -17.17 7.46
N GLY A 68 -1.85 -16.85 6.54
CA GLY A 68 -1.23 -15.53 6.49
C GLY A 68 -0.38 -15.19 7.73
N ALA A 69 0.03 -13.92 7.84
CA ALA A 69 0.96 -13.46 8.87
C ALA A 69 0.42 -13.65 10.31
N VAL A 70 -0.89 -13.56 10.53
CA VAL A 70 -1.51 -13.75 11.85
C VAL A 70 -1.36 -15.18 12.35
N VAL A 71 -1.55 -16.17 11.47
CA VAL A 71 -1.41 -17.59 11.83
C VAL A 71 0.06 -17.94 12.08
N PHE A 72 0.99 -17.30 11.37
CA PHE A 72 2.41 -17.45 11.70
C PHE A 72 2.69 -16.97 13.12
N VAL A 73 2.19 -15.80 13.51
CA VAL A 73 2.39 -15.28 14.88
C VAL A 73 1.73 -16.18 15.92
N GLN A 74 0.53 -16.71 15.63
CA GLN A 74 -0.17 -17.61 16.54
C GLN A 74 0.59 -18.92 16.76
N GLU A 75 1.14 -19.53 15.70
CA GLU A 75 1.88 -20.80 15.78
C GLU A 75 3.21 -20.65 16.53
N TYR A 76 3.91 -19.52 16.36
CA TYR A 76 5.22 -19.31 16.99
C TYR A 76 5.16 -18.77 18.42
N LEU A 77 4.14 -18.00 18.78
CA LEU A 77 3.98 -17.42 20.12
C LEU A 77 3.00 -18.17 21.02
N ASP A 78 2.31 -19.19 20.49
CA ASP A 78 1.28 -20.00 21.16
C ASP A 78 0.26 -19.18 21.97
N SER A 79 0.02 -17.94 21.55
CA SER A 79 -0.81 -16.96 22.27
C SER A 79 -1.78 -16.27 21.34
N ALA A 80 -3.08 -16.49 21.62
CA ALA A 80 -4.18 -15.90 20.87
C ALA A 80 -4.21 -14.36 20.99
N THR A 81 -3.73 -13.81 22.11
CA THR A 81 -3.70 -12.35 22.34
C THR A 81 -2.69 -11.65 21.45
N ALA A 82 -1.47 -12.20 21.29
CA ALA A 82 -0.45 -11.61 20.43
C ALA A 82 -0.84 -11.70 18.94
N ALA A 83 -1.41 -12.85 18.53
CA ALA A 83 -1.98 -13.01 17.20
C ALA A 83 -3.12 -12.00 16.94
N GLY A 84 -3.99 -11.79 17.92
CA GLY A 84 -5.06 -10.79 17.87
C GLY A 84 -4.54 -9.36 17.72
N MET A 85 -3.51 -8.98 18.47
CA MET A 85 -2.88 -7.65 18.35
C MET A 85 -2.29 -7.44 16.95
N VAL A 86 -1.54 -8.42 16.42
CA VAL A 86 -1.00 -8.35 15.06
C VAL A 86 -2.12 -8.30 14.02
N GLY A 87 -3.20 -9.07 14.21
CA GLY A 87 -4.39 -9.01 13.36
C GLY A 87 -5.01 -7.61 13.31
N TRP A 88 -5.18 -6.96 14.46
CA TRP A 88 -5.69 -5.59 14.54
C TRP A 88 -4.75 -4.59 13.87
N THR A 89 -3.44 -4.69 14.07
CA THR A 89 -2.46 -3.82 13.39
C THR A 89 -2.54 -3.99 11.87
N LEU A 90 -2.67 -5.23 11.38
CA LEU A 90 -2.81 -5.50 9.95
C LEU A 90 -4.11 -4.91 9.40
N LEU A 91 -5.24 -5.04 10.10
CA LEU A 91 -6.51 -4.44 9.69
C LEU A 91 -6.39 -2.92 9.54
N VAL A 92 -5.80 -2.24 10.51
CA VAL A 92 -5.57 -0.78 10.43
C VAL A 92 -4.65 -0.44 9.26
N GLY A 93 -3.60 -1.22 9.01
CA GLY A 93 -2.72 -1.05 7.86
C GLY A 93 -3.44 -1.22 6.51
N TYR A 94 -4.37 -2.18 6.42
CA TYR A 94 -5.20 -2.35 5.23
C TYR A 94 -6.15 -1.18 5.01
N LEU A 95 -6.76 -0.63 6.08
CA LEU A 95 -7.56 0.59 5.98
C LEU A 95 -6.73 1.77 5.45
N GLY A 96 -5.50 1.94 5.96
CA GLY A 96 -4.58 2.95 5.46
C GLY A 96 -4.24 2.76 3.98
N SER A 97 -4.05 1.50 3.56
CA SER A 97 -3.83 1.16 2.14
C SER A 97 -5.05 1.53 1.29
N MET A 98 -6.27 1.20 1.73
CA MET A 98 -7.52 1.58 1.04
C MET A 98 -7.65 3.10 0.91
N ALA A 99 -7.31 3.85 1.96
CA ALA A 99 -7.32 5.31 1.93
C ALA A 99 -6.30 5.87 0.93
N MET A 100 -5.08 5.33 0.90
CA MET A 100 -4.05 5.68 -0.09
C MET A 100 -4.53 5.43 -1.52
N TYR A 101 -5.15 4.28 -1.80
CA TYR A 101 -5.71 3.98 -3.12
C TYR A 101 -6.81 4.95 -3.52
N ALA A 102 -7.73 5.27 -2.60
CA ALA A 102 -8.81 6.21 -2.86
C ALA A 102 -8.28 7.63 -3.14
N PHE A 103 -7.27 8.06 -2.39
CA PHE A 103 -6.61 9.36 -2.58
C PHE A 103 -5.92 9.43 -3.95
N ALA A 104 -5.09 8.44 -4.30
CA ALA A 104 -4.39 8.42 -5.57
C ALA A 104 -5.37 8.37 -6.76
N PHE A 105 -6.43 7.56 -6.67
CA PHE A 105 -7.47 7.56 -7.69
C PHE A 105 -8.16 8.93 -7.81
N GLY A 106 -8.48 9.56 -6.68
CA GLY A 106 -9.08 10.89 -6.63
C GLY A 106 -8.20 11.95 -7.28
N SER A 107 -6.89 11.98 -6.99
CA SER A 107 -5.97 12.94 -7.59
C SER A 107 -5.88 12.78 -9.10
N TYR A 108 -5.69 11.55 -9.60
CA TYR A 108 -5.66 11.31 -11.05
C TYR A 108 -7.00 11.59 -11.74
N PHE A 109 -8.13 11.36 -11.06
CA PHE A 109 -9.45 11.65 -11.60
C PHE A 109 -9.71 13.15 -11.77
N VAL A 110 -9.29 13.96 -10.79
CA VAL A 110 -9.37 15.43 -10.88
C VAL A 110 -8.47 15.95 -12.01
N ASP A 111 -7.24 15.45 -12.11
CA ASP A 111 -6.31 15.84 -13.18
C ASP A 111 -6.85 15.48 -14.57
N LEU A 112 -7.53 14.33 -14.69
CA LEU A 112 -8.09 13.87 -15.97
C LEU A 112 -9.36 14.65 -16.37
N THR A 113 -10.23 14.97 -15.42
CA THR A 113 -11.54 15.57 -15.71
C THR A 113 -11.56 17.09 -15.56
N GLY A 114 -10.54 17.68 -14.94
CA GLY A 114 -10.50 19.11 -14.60
C GLY A 114 -11.58 19.55 -13.59
N VAL A 115 -12.33 18.60 -13.01
CA VAL A 115 -13.38 18.89 -12.04
C VAL A 115 -12.74 19.08 -10.66
N SER A 116 -12.42 20.33 -10.34
CA SER A 116 -12.07 20.71 -8.98
C SER A 116 -13.34 20.69 -8.13
N LEU A 117 -13.49 19.66 -7.28
CA LEU A 117 -14.54 19.62 -6.28
C LEU A 117 -14.21 20.65 -5.19
N SER A 118 -14.59 21.91 -5.41
CA SER A 118 -14.58 22.94 -4.39
C SER A 118 -15.67 22.61 -3.38
N LEU A 119 -15.35 21.73 -2.43
CA LEU A 119 -16.09 21.58 -1.19
C LEU A 119 -15.99 22.93 -0.47
N THR A 120 -16.98 23.79 -0.65
CA THR A 120 -17.13 25.02 0.12
C THR A 120 -17.32 24.62 1.57
N LEU A 121 -16.22 24.59 2.32
CA LEU A 121 -16.24 24.38 3.76
C LEU A 121 -17.04 25.56 4.37
N PRO A 122 -17.87 25.32 5.40
CA PRO A 122 -18.50 26.40 6.16
C PRO A 122 -17.43 27.40 6.59
N GLU A 123 -17.71 28.71 6.50
CA GLU A 123 -16.75 29.83 6.50
C GLU A 123 -15.78 29.94 7.71
N GLY A 124 -15.83 29.00 8.66
CA GLY A 124 -14.95 28.92 9.83
C GLY A 124 -13.71 28.02 9.67
N TRP A 125 -13.47 27.38 8.52
CA TRP A 125 -12.36 26.42 8.32
C TRP A 125 -11.38 26.81 7.20
N ASN A 126 -11.41 28.07 6.77
CA ASN A 126 -10.71 28.56 5.57
C ASN A 126 -9.19 28.72 5.74
N HIS A 127 -8.66 28.47 6.94
CA HIS A 127 -7.24 28.62 7.29
C HIS A 127 -6.42 27.33 7.08
N VAL A 128 -7.07 26.25 6.60
CA VAL A 128 -6.43 24.98 6.22
C VAL A 128 -6.47 24.81 4.69
N SER A 129 -6.26 25.89 3.94
CA SER A 129 -5.94 25.76 2.52
C SER A 129 -4.48 25.31 2.39
N ALA A 130 -4.28 24.18 1.74
CA ALA A 130 -2.98 23.73 1.29
C ALA A 130 -2.38 24.86 0.44
N ASN A 131 -1.33 25.48 0.96
CA ASN A 131 -0.50 26.43 0.26
C ASN A 131 0.12 25.69 -0.94
N SER A 132 -0.55 25.77 -2.09
CA SER A 132 0.04 25.40 -3.37
C SER A 132 1.19 26.37 -3.60
N GLU A 133 2.42 25.88 -3.41
CA GLU A 133 3.64 26.59 -3.76
C GLU A 133 3.63 26.93 -5.26
N THR A 134 3.04 28.07 -5.62
CA THR A 134 3.34 28.79 -6.86
C THR A 134 4.69 29.48 -6.69
N GLY A 135 5.75 28.67 -6.74
CA GLY A 135 7.13 29.12 -6.91
C GLY A 135 7.57 28.88 -8.35
N THR A 136 7.10 29.73 -9.27
CA THR A 136 7.67 29.84 -10.62
C THR A 136 8.36 31.20 -10.78
N TYR A 137 9.65 31.10 -11.13
CA TYR A 137 10.67 32.11 -11.46
C TYR A 137 11.40 32.75 -10.28
#